data_AF-A0A843I0D3-F1
#
_entry.id   AF-A0A843I0D3-F1
#
_cell.length_a   1.000
_cell.length_b   1.000
_cell.length_c   1.000
_cell.angle_alpha   90.00
_cell.angle_beta   90.00
_cell.angle_gamma   90.00
#
_symmetry.space_group_name_H-M   'P 1'
#
loop_
_entity.id
_entity.type
_entity.pdbx_description
1 polymer ?
#
loop_
_entity_poly.entity_id
_entity_poly.type
_entity_poly.pdbx_seq_one_letter_code
_entity_poly.pdbx_strand_id
1 'polypeptide(L)'
;MDVFDNHCHANEHTGLGAEEVVKRFKRSGGRGIIFVALLTWSIGGVPGDRDWVVRLYEHTVKNAQIARAHSLISSAVVGVHPAECIKLLESGWGPRSVLEFMKWTVDLAARYVAEGKAVGLGEYGRPHWETPRAYREICDEVIEYAIARARDVGAVVHLHLERRGAATVESVAEIARRAGARELQVIMHHVEPTSAALARERGLMPSVPAGRRGELELALRLPPIYLVESDYIDDNARPGAVIPPWSLASKLKRAVETGAASEAYLDAVFKNAELVYPSLFH
;
A
#
# COMPACT_ATOMS: atom_id res chain seq x y z
N MET A 1 -20.18 11.23 -5.66
CA MET A 1 -19.42 10.24 -4.89
C MET A 1 -18.09 9.99 -5.57
N ASP A 2 -17.01 10.38 -4.92
CA ASP A 2 -15.64 10.15 -5.39
C ASP A 2 -15.06 8.89 -4.74
N VAL A 3 -14.25 8.13 -5.50
CA VAL A 3 -13.59 6.92 -5.01
C VAL A 3 -12.09 7.08 -5.06
N PHE A 4 -11.43 6.79 -3.94
CA PHE A 4 -9.97 6.76 -3.84
C PHE A 4 -9.50 5.32 -3.58
N ASP A 5 -8.72 4.77 -4.49
CA ASP A 5 -8.09 3.46 -4.31
C ASP A 5 -6.70 3.63 -3.69
N ASN A 6 -6.55 3.25 -2.43
CA ASN A 6 -5.33 3.48 -1.67
C ASN A 6 -4.20 2.51 -2.01
N HIS A 7 -4.46 1.42 -2.73
CA HIS A 7 -3.43 0.42 -3.01
C HIS A 7 -3.70 -0.33 -4.31
N CYS A 8 -2.87 -0.07 -5.32
CA CYS A 8 -2.94 -0.74 -6.60
C CYS A 8 -1.54 -1.00 -7.17
N HIS A 9 -1.35 -2.15 -7.78
CA HIS A 9 -0.15 -2.50 -8.53
C HIS A 9 -0.48 -2.66 -10.02
N ALA A 10 0.01 -1.73 -10.85
CA ALA A 10 -0.08 -1.84 -12.31
C ALA A 10 1.21 -2.38 -12.92
N ASN A 11 1.08 -3.19 -13.98
CA ASN A 11 2.23 -3.84 -14.61
C ASN A 11 2.04 -3.95 -16.12
N GLU A 12 2.74 -3.11 -16.90
CA GLU A 12 2.74 -3.25 -18.36
C GLU A 12 3.42 -4.52 -18.88
N HIS A 13 4.22 -5.21 -18.06
CA HIS A 13 4.96 -6.40 -18.51
C HIS A 13 4.09 -7.65 -18.55
N THR A 14 3.21 -7.83 -17.57
CA THR A 14 2.37 -9.03 -17.42
C THR A 14 0.88 -8.76 -17.47
N GLY A 15 0.47 -7.50 -17.37
CA GLY A 15 -0.91 -7.08 -17.20
C GLY A 15 -1.40 -6.13 -18.29
N LEU A 16 -2.36 -5.29 -17.93
CA LEU A 16 -2.95 -4.25 -18.77
C LEU A 16 -2.09 -2.99 -18.82
N GLY A 17 -1.28 -2.74 -17.79
CA GLY A 17 -0.54 -1.50 -17.58
C GLY A 17 -1.41 -0.37 -17.03
N ALA A 18 -0.76 0.63 -16.43
CA ALA A 18 -1.47 1.72 -15.75
C ALA A 18 -2.42 2.51 -16.65
N GLU A 19 -2.11 2.65 -17.94
CA GLU A 19 -2.94 3.37 -18.91
C GLU A 19 -4.37 2.81 -18.98
N GLU A 20 -4.51 1.50 -19.14
CA GLU A 20 -5.82 0.86 -19.23
C GLU A 20 -6.51 0.75 -17.87
N VAL A 21 -5.76 0.49 -16.80
CA VAL A 21 -6.26 0.46 -15.42
C VAL A 21 -6.91 1.80 -15.05
N VAL A 22 -6.21 2.91 -15.29
CA VAL A 22 -6.66 4.27 -15.01
C VAL A 22 -7.89 4.63 -15.83
N LYS A 23 -7.89 4.32 -17.13
CA LYS A 23 -9.03 4.56 -18.02
C LYS A 23 -10.29 3.84 -17.53
N ARG A 24 -10.18 2.56 -17.15
CA ARG A 24 -11.30 1.78 -16.62
C ARG A 24 -11.77 2.32 -15.28
N PHE A 25 -10.84 2.60 -14.37
CA PHE A 25 -11.17 3.11 -13.04
C PHE A 25 -11.90 4.45 -13.11
N LYS A 26 -11.40 5.40 -13.91
CA LYS A 26 -12.04 6.70 -14.14
C LYS A 26 -13.45 6.56 -14.72
N ARG A 27 -13.65 5.69 -15.72
CA ARG A 27 -14.98 5.42 -16.29
C ARG A 27 -15.98 4.88 -15.27
N SER A 28 -15.51 4.19 -14.23
CA SER A 28 -16.33 3.67 -13.14
C SER A 28 -16.51 4.65 -11.97
N GLY A 29 -16.07 5.91 -12.10
CA GLY A 29 -16.21 6.94 -11.06
C GLY A 29 -15.00 7.06 -10.12
N GLY A 30 -13.88 6.41 -10.45
CA GLY A 30 -12.62 6.58 -9.72
C GLY A 30 -12.08 8.01 -9.82
N ARG A 31 -11.64 8.57 -8.69
CA ARG A 31 -11.11 9.94 -8.58
C ARG A 31 -9.65 10.00 -8.16
N GLY A 32 -9.19 9.06 -7.34
CA GLY A 32 -7.79 8.96 -6.96
C GLY A 32 -7.28 7.53 -6.81
N ILE A 33 -6.00 7.32 -7.06
CA ILE A 33 -5.36 6.00 -7.02
C ILE A 33 -3.90 6.13 -6.60
N ILE A 34 -3.45 5.33 -5.64
CA ILE A 34 -2.04 5.20 -5.28
C ILE A 34 -1.48 3.95 -5.95
N PHE A 35 -0.38 4.13 -6.68
CA PHE A 35 0.37 3.02 -7.24
C PHE A 35 1.51 2.63 -6.31
N VAL A 36 1.59 1.33 -6.00
CA VAL A 36 2.57 0.78 -5.08
C VAL A 36 3.52 -0.14 -5.81
N ALA A 37 4.80 -0.11 -5.46
CA ALA A 37 5.82 -0.95 -6.07
C ALA A 37 5.47 -2.44 -5.94
N LEU A 38 5.67 -3.16 -7.05
CA LEU A 38 5.62 -4.62 -7.14
C LEU A 38 6.88 -5.26 -6.55
N LEU A 39 7.06 -6.55 -6.78
CA LEU A 39 8.31 -7.26 -6.57
C LEU A 39 9.23 -7.02 -7.78
N THR A 40 10.55 -6.98 -7.59
CA THR A 40 11.53 -6.82 -8.67
C THR A 40 11.34 -7.85 -9.78
N TRP A 41 11.06 -9.12 -9.43
CA TRP A 41 10.82 -10.18 -10.41
C TRP A 41 9.48 -10.07 -11.15
N SER A 42 8.51 -9.30 -10.65
CA SER A 42 7.26 -9.02 -11.38
C SER A 42 7.50 -8.18 -12.63
N ILE A 43 8.61 -7.44 -12.69
CA ILE A 43 9.03 -6.66 -13.88
C ILE A 43 10.26 -7.27 -14.58
N GLY A 44 10.54 -8.55 -14.31
CA GLY A 44 11.65 -9.30 -14.94
C GLY A 44 13.00 -9.20 -14.24
N GLY A 45 13.07 -8.54 -13.08
CA GLY A 45 14.29 -8.37 -12.30
C GLY A 45 14.64 -9.52 -11.36
N VAL A 46 15.70 -9.32 -10.58
CA VAL A 46 16.22 -10.27 -9.59
C VAL A 46 16.34 -9.58 -8.23
N PRO A 47 15.95 -10.23 -7.13
CA PRO A 47 16.12 -9.70 -5.78
C PRO A 47 17.58 -9.35 -5.46
N GLY A 48 17.79 -8.25 -4.75
CA GLY A 48 19.12 -7.83 -4.31
C GLY A 48 19.91 -7.01 -5.33
N ASP A 49 19.42 -6.91 -6.56
CA ASP A 49 20.02 -6.06 -7.59
C ASP A 49 19.53 -4.61 -7.45
N ARG A 50 20.47 -3.70 -7.18
CA ARG A 50 20.19 -2.28 -6.95
C ARG A 50 19.62 -1.58 -8.19
N ASP A 51 20.07 -1.94 -9.38
CA ASP A 51 19.58 -1.33 -10.61
C ASP A 51 18.14 -1.76 -10.89
N TRP A 52 17.79 -3.00 -10.55
CA TRP A 52 16.41 -3.48 -10.63
C TRP A 52 15.49 -2.80 -9.61
N VAL A 53 15.97 -2.48 -8.40
CA VAL A 53 15.21 -1.66 -7.45
C VAL A 53 14.94 -0.26 -8.01
N VAL A 54 15.94 0.39 -8.63
CA VAL A 54 15.74 1.70 -9.27
C VAL A 54 14.71 1.61 -10.40
N ARG A 55 14.81 0.59 -11.27
CA ARG A 55 13.83 0.36 -12.34
C ARG A 55 12.42 0.12 -11.80
N LEU A 56 12.29 -0.63 -10.71
CA LEU A 56 11.01 -0.86 -10.03
C LEU A 56 10.40 0.44 -9.51
N TYR A 57 11.20 1.33 -8.93
CA TYR A 57 10.69 2.60 -8.41
C TYR A 57 10.26 3.53 -9.55
N GLU A 58 11.08 3.65 -10.61
CA GLU A 58 10.74 4.43 -11.80
C GLU A 58 9.47 3.91 -12.50
N HIS A 59 9.30 2.58 -12.57
CA HIS A 59 8.07 1.95 -13.05
C HIS A 59 6.83 2.42 -12.28
N THR A 60 6.88 2.38 -10.94
CA THR A 60 5.77 2.85 -10.10
C THR A 60 5.52 4.34 -10.25
N VAL A 61 6.58 5.16 -10.34
CA VAL A 61 6.47 6.61 -10.56
C VAL A 61 5.79 6.90 -11.90
N LYS A 62 6.17 6.18 -12.97
CA LYS A 62 5.56 6.29 -14.29
C LYS A 62 4.07 5.93 -14.26
N ASN A 63 3.67 4.90 -13.51
CA ASN A 63 2.25 4.56 -13.34
C ASN A 63 1.45 5.72 -12.71
N ALA A 64 2.01 6.37 -11.69
CA ALA A 64 1.39 7.53 -11.07
C ALA A 64 1.35 8.76 -12.01
N GLN A 65 2.39 8.97 -12.82
CA GLN A 65 2.39 10.03 -13.85
C GLN A 65 1.27 9.81 -14.88
N ILE A 66 1.06 8.56 -15.32
CA ILE A 66 -0.03 8.21 -16.22
C ILE A 66 -1.39 8.54 -15.58
N ALA A 67 -1.63 8.15 -14.33
CA ALA A 67 -2.87 8.51 -13.63
C ALA A 67 -3.12 10.02 -13.57
N ARG A 68 -2.08 10.81 -13.26
CA ARG A 68 -2.18 12.28 -13.26
C ARG A 68 -2.46 12.85 -14.64
N ALA A 69 -1.89 12.29 -15.71
CA ALA A 69 -2.19 12.68 -17.08
C ALA A 69 -3.67 12.46 -17.46
N HIS A 70 -4.33 11.49 -16.82
CA HIS A 70 -5.78 11.26 -16.92
C HIS A 70 -6.59 12.03 -15.87
N SER A 71 -6.01 13.04 -15.22
CA SER A 71 -6.65 13.89 -14.22
C SER A 71 -7.14 13.16 -12.96
N LEU A 72 -6.55 12.03 -12.62
CA LEU A 72 -6.76 11.38 -11.31
C LEU A 72 -5.78 11.95 -10.27
N ILE A 73 -6.22 11.97 -9.02
CA ILE A 73 -5.37 12.27 -7.87
C ILE A 73 -4.47 11.06 -7.64
N SER A 74 -3.15 11.20 -7.82
CA SER A 74 -2.28 10.03 -7.78
C SER A 74 -0.83 10.35 -7.47
N SER A 75 -0.20 9.43 -6.74
CA SER A 75 1.24 9.38 -6.52
C SER A 75 1.72 7.94 -6.37
N ALA A 76 3.04 7.79 -6.29
CA ALA A 76 3.71 6.52 -6.10
C ALA A 76 4.03 6.29 -4.62
N VAL A 77 3.96 5.04 -4.20
CA VAL A 77 4.58 4.52 -2.98
C VAL A 77 5.63 3.51 -3.41
N VAL A 78 6.89 3.79 -3.07
CA VAL A 78 8.04 3.02 -3.55
C VAL A 78 8.78 2.35 -2.41
N GLY A 79 9.17 1.09 -2.61
CA GLY A 79 9.66 0.23 -1.54
C GLY A 79 9.92 -1.17 -2.06
N VAL A 80 10.54 -2.00 -1.21
CA VAL A 80 10.82 -3.40 -1.53
C VAL A 80 10.08 -4.30 -0.56
N HIS A 81 9.15 -5.08 -1.13
CA HIS A 81 8.22 -5.93 -0.39
C HIS A 81 8.95 -6.95 0.52
N PRO A 82 8.40 -7.31 1.70
CA PRO A 82 9.05 -8.25 2.63
C PRO A 82 9.37 -9.61 2.02
N ALA A 83 8.65 -10.06 0.99
CA ALA A 83 8.97 -11.26 0.23
C ALA A 83 10.39 -11.24 -0.36
N GLU A 84 10.90 -10.08 -0.78
CA GLU A 84 12.27 -9.95 -1.30
C GLU A 84 13.29 -10.12 -0.17
N CYS A 85 13.02 -9.56 1.01
CA CYS A 85 13.84 -9.78 2.21
C CYS A 85 13.96 -11.28 2.52
N ILE A 86 12.83 -11.99 2.54
CA ILE A 86 12.80 -13.44 2.75
C ILE A 86 13.58 -14.16 1.65
N LYS A 87 13.38 -13.78 0.38
CA LYS A 87 14.07 -14.42 -0.74
C LYS A 87 15.58 -14.27 -0.69
N LEU A 88 16.08 -13.11 -0.26
CA LEU A 88 17.52 -12.88 -0.08
C LEU A 88 18.11 -13.77 1.02
N LEU A 89 17.42 -13.89 2.16
CA LEU A 89 17.82 -14.76 3.26
C LEU A 89 17.83 -16.24 2.83
N GLU A 90 16.79 -16.68 2.14
CA GLU A 90 16.71 -18.05 1.58
C GLU A 90 17.78 -18.33 0.51
N SER A 91 18.24 -17.29 -0.20
CA SER A 91 19.31 -17.39 -1.18
C SER A 91 20.71 -17.38 -0.56
N GLY A 92 20.81 -17.42 0.77
CA GLY A 92 22.06 -17.54 1.51
C GLY A 92 22.76 -16.22 1.84
N TRP A 93 22.11 -15.07 1.63
CA TRP A 93 22.67 -13.80 2.10
C TRP A 93 22.70 -13.76 3.64
N GLY A 94 23.79 -13.25 4.20
CA GLY A 94 23.89 -13.07 5.65
C GLY A 94 22.86 -12.06 6.16
N PRO A 95 22.24 -12.27 7.36
CA PRO A 95 21.24 -11.38 7.94
C PRO A 95 21.59 -9.89 7.92
N ARG A 96 22.83 -9.57 8.29
CA ARG A 96 23.33 -8.19 8.28
C ARG A 96 23.35 -7.60 6.86
N SER A 97 23.81 -8.37 5.87
CA SER A 97 23.85 -7.91 4.47
C SER A 97 22.44 -7.66 3.92
N VAL A 98 21.46 -8.50 4.30
CA VAL A 98 20.05 -8.29 3.94
C VAL A 98 19.52 -7.02 4.60
N LEU A 99 19.74 -6.83 5.89
CA LEU A 99 19.31 -5.63 6.60
C LEU A 99 19.90 -4.35 5.98
N GLU A 100 21.20 -4.33 5.70
CA GLU A 100 21.87 -3.18 5.05
C GLU A 100 21.30 -2.92 3.64
N PHE A 101 21.03 -3.97 2.86
CA PHE A 101 20.39 -3.83 1.56
C PHE A 101 18.98 -3.22 1.70
N MET A 102 18.15 -3.76 2.59
CA MET A 102 16.79 -3.25 2.80
C MET A 102 16.76 -1.83 3.36
N LYS A 103 17.71 -1.44 4.23
CA LYS A 103 17.85 -0.03 4.67
C LYS A 103 18.25 0.88 3.52
N TRP A 104 19.12 0.41 2.63
CA TRP A 104 19.46 1.16 1.42
C TRP A 104 18.25 1.38 0.50
N THR A 105 17.34 0.40 0.36
CA THR A 105 16.10 0.57 -0.43
C THR A 105 15.17 1.59 0.24
N VAL A 106 15.08 1.59 1.58
CA VAL A 106 14.36 2.63 2.35
C VAL A 106 14.93 4.02 2.09
N ASP A 107 16.26 4.19 2.11
CA ASP A 107 16.89 5.49 1.87
C ASP A 107 16.75 5.95 0.42
N LEU A 108 16.74 5.03 -0.54
CA LEU A 108 16.37 5.32 -1.92
C LEU A 108 14.91 5.82 -1.99
N ALA A 109 13.97 5.14 -1.34
CA ALA A 109 12.56 5.53 -1.35
C ALA A 109 12.34 6.91 -0.72
N ALA A 110 13.02 7.20 0.39
CA ALA A 110 12.98 8.53 1.03
C ALA A 110 13.51 9.64 0.09
N ARG A 111 14.54 9.37 -0.73
CA ARG A 111 15.00 10.32 -1.75
C ARG A 111 13.95 10.59 -2.82
N TYR A 112 13.24 9.56 -3.30
CA TYR A 112 12.15 9.75 -4.26
C TYR A 112 11.03 10.64 -3.72
N VAL A 113 10.72 10.52 -2.42
CA VAL A 113 9.77 11.42 -1.75
C VAL A 113 10.31 12.84 -1.68
N ALA A 114 11.58 13.02 -1.26
CA ALA A 114 12.20 14.35 -1.18
C ALA A 114 12.30 15.05 -2.55
N GLU A 115 12.41 14.29 -3.63
CA GLU A 115 12.38 14.77 -5.03
C GLU A 115 10.96 15.01 -5.57
N GLY A 116 9.91 14.75 -4.78
CA GLY A 116 8.51 14.92 -5.17
C GLY A 116 8.00 13.87 -6.16
N LYS A 117 8.71 12.75 -6.34
CA LYS A 117 8.34 11.66 -7.26
C LYS A 117 7.38 10.65 -6.62
N ALA A 118 7.43 10.51 -5.30
CA ALA A 118 6.61 9.59 -4.51
C ALA A 118 5.99 10.31 -3.30
N VAL A 119 4.93 9.75 -2.73
CA VAL A 119 4.26 10.26 -1.52
C VAL A 119 4.50 9.38 -0.28
N GLY A 120 5.05 8.19 -0.48
CA GLY A 120 5.25 7.23 0.59
C GLY A 120 6.29 6.17 0.29
N LEU A 121 6.62 5.43 1.34
CA LEU A 121 7.54 4.32 1.34
C LEU A 121 6.75 3.01 1.42
N GLY A 122 7.09 2.02 0.62
CA GLY A 122 6.50 0.69 0.71
C GLY A 122 6.27 -0.01 -0.64
N GLU A 123 5.87 -1.27 -0.63
CA GLU A 123 5.54 -2.02 0.59
C GLU A 123 6.79 -2.47 1.35
N TYR A 124 6.81 -2.24 2.66
CA TYR A 124 7.68 -2.95 3.61
C TYR A 124 6.79 -3.76 4.54
N GLY A 125 7.34 -4.63 5.40
CA GLY A 125 6.47 -5.27 6.39
C GLY A 125 6.83 -6.70 6.75
N ARG A 126 5.82 -7.57 6.78
CA ARG A 126 5.89 -8.95 7.23
C ARG A 126 5.30 -9.93 6.22
N PRO A 127 5.93 -11.09 6.00
CA PRO A 127 5.28 -12.15 5.24
C PRO A 127 4.05 -12.64 6.01
N HIS A 128 2.97 -12.93 5.30
CA HIS A 128 1.75 -13.53 5.88
C HIS A 128 1.84 -15.06 6.01
N TRP A 129 2.97 -15.66 5.60
CA TRP A 129 3.25 -17.09 5.74
C TRP A 129 4.28 -17.34 6.86
N GLU A 130 4.35 -18.60 7.30
CA GLU A 130 5.29 -18.99 8.34
C GLU A 130 6.74 -18.78 7.85
N THR A 131 7.51 -18.04 8.64
CA THR A 131 8.93 -17.79 8.39
C THR A 131 9.70 -17.91 9.70
N PRO A 132 11.00 -18.25 9.65
CA PRO A 132 11.83 -18.29 10.85
C PRO A 132 11.76 -16.97 11.61
N ARG A 133 11.71 -17.04 12.94
CA ARG A 133 11.65 -15.86 13.81
C ARG A 133 12.75 -14.84 13.51
N ALA A 134 13.97 -15.30 13.22
CA ALA A 134 15.08 -14.42 12.87
C ALA A 134 14.83 -13.60 11.59
N TYR A 135 14.06 -14.13 10.62
CA TYR A 135 13.74 -13.40 9.39
C TYR A 135 12.68 -12.34 9.65
N ARG A 136 11.70 -12.67 10.50
CA ARG A 136 10.69 -11.73 11.01
C ARG A 136 11.35 -10.57 11.76
N GLU A 137 12.37 -10.82 12.59
CA GLU A 137 13.11 -9.79 13.32
C GLU A 137 13.83 -8.81 12.38
N ILE A 138 14.48 -9.30 11.31
CA ILE A 138 15.09 -8.42 10.28
C ILE A 138 14.03 -7.54 9.63
N CYS A 139 12.88 -8.12 9.27
CA CYS A 139 11.77 -7.36 8.72
C CYS A 139 11.23 -6.31 9.70
N ASP A 140 11.19 -6.59 11.01
CA ASP A 140 10.79 -5.59 12.03
C ASP A 140 11.79 -4.43 12.12
N GLU A 141 13.09 -4.72 12.06
CA GLU A 141 14.12 -3.68 12.00
C GLU A 141 14.00 -2.80 10.74
N VAL A 142 13.64 -3.41 9.60
CA VAL A 142 13.37 -2.67 8.35
C VAL A 142 12.12 -1.79 8.47
N ILE A 143 11.04 -2.29 9.08
CA ILE A 143 9.82 -1.50 9.34
C ILE A 143 10.16 -0.29 10.22
N GLU A 144 10.85 -0.51 11.34
CA GLU A 144 11.21 0.56 12.28
C GLU A 144 12.04 1.64 11.58
N TYR A 145 13.01 1.23 10.75
CA TYR A 145 13.82 2.15 9.96
C TYR A 145 12.99 2.89 8.88
N ALA A 146 12.11 2.19 8.16
CA ALA A 146 11.25 2.78 7.14
C ALA A 146 10.32 3.86 7.71
N ILE A 147 9.73 3.62 8.87
CA ILE A 147 8.87 4.58 9.56
C ILE A 147 9.66 5.82 9.98
N ALA A 148 10.84 5.63 10.59
CA ALA A 148 11.68 6.75 11.00
C ALA A 148 12.11 7.61 9.79
N ARG A 149 12.53 6.97 8.68
CA ARG A 149 12.92 7.69 7.45
C ARG A 149 11.75 8.38 6.79
N ALA A 150 10.57 7.76 6.75
CA ALA A 150 9.37 8.38 6.21
C ALA A 150 8.96 9.63 7.00
N ARG A 151 9.13 9.63 8.34
CA ARG A 151 8.91 10.83 9.17
C ARG A 151 9.82 11.97 8.76
N ASP A 152 11.11 11.69 8.56
CA ASP A 152 12.10 12.72 8.25
C ASP A 152 11.81 13.43 6.90
N VAL A 153 11.19 12.72 5.95
CA VAL A 153 10.80 13.29 4.64
C VAL A 153 9.31 13.61 4.51
N GLY A 154 8.55 13.50 5.60
CA GLY A 154 7.13 13.83 5.61
C GLY A 154 6.21 12.84 4.86
N ALA A 155 6.68 11.64 4.53
CA ALA A 155 5.91 10.60 3.82
C ALA A 155 5.08 9.69 4.74
N VAL A 156 4.18 8.92 4.14
CA VAL A 156 3.52 7.76 4.75
C VAL A 156 4.32 6.46 4.53
N VAL A 157 4.00 5.40 5.26
CA VAL A 157 4.54 4.05 5.03
C VAL A 157 3.41 3.05 4.83
N HIS A 158 3.43 2.32 3.72
CA HIS A 158 2.54 1.19 3.49
C HIS A 158 3.20 -0.07 4.03
N LEU A 159 2.52 -0.72 4.98
CA LEU A 159 2.96 -1.97 5.55
C LEU A 159 2.11 -3.14 5.08
N HIS A 160 2.76 -4.11 4.44
CA HIS A 160 2.24 -5.45 4.19
C HIS A 160 2.38 -6.28 5.46
N LEU A 161 1.30 -6.83 6.02
CA LEU A 161 1.33 -7.46 7.33
C LEU A 161 0.55 -8.78 7.37
N GLU A 162 0.91 -9.66 8.31
CA GLU A 162 0.06 -10.79 8.69
C GLU A 162 -1.24 -10.32 9.35
N ARG A 163 -2.32 -11.07 9.12
CA ARG A 163 -3.66 -10.75 9.63
C ARG A 163 -3.96 -11.57 10.88
N ARG A 164 -3.48 -11.10 12.04
CA ARG A 164 -3.66 -11.74 13.36
C ARG A 164 -4.46 -10.87 14.33
N GLY A 165 -5.39 -10.07 13.81
CA GLY A 165 -6.21 -9.21 14.64
C GLY A 165 -5.41 -8.19 15.46
N ALA A 166 -5.81 -8.02 16.72
CA ALA A 166 -5.18 -7.11 17.67
C ALA A 166 -3.68 -7.35 17.89
N ALA A 167 -3.20 -8.59 17.78
CA ALA A 167 -1.78 -8.91 17.99
C ALA A 167 -0.89 -8.22 16.94
N THR A 168 -1.31 -8.21 15.66
CA THR A 168 -0.59 -7.47 14.61
C THR A 168 -0.64 -5.97 14.90
N VAL A 169 -1.82 -5.44 15.21
CA VAL A 169 -2.02 -4.00 15.45
C VAL A 169 -1.12 -3.49 16.58
N GLU A 170 -1.16 -4.15 17.74
CA GLU A 170 -0.37 -3.73 18.91
C GLU A 170 1.14 -3.83 18.63
N SER A 171 1.58 -4.89 17.95
CA SER A 171 2.99 -5.07 17.58
C SER A 171 3.47 -3.96 16.63
N VAL A 172 2.68 -3.61 15.63
CA VAL A 172 3.01 -2.53 14.68
C VAL A 172 2.94 -1.16 15.35
N ALA A 173 1.96 -0.93 16.22
CA ALA A 173 1.85 0.31 16.99
C ALA A 173 3.08 0.52 17.89
N GLU A 174 3.60 -0.55 18.50
CA GLU A 174 4.81 -0.47 19.30
C GLU A 174 6.04 -0.09 18.45
N ILE A 175 6.21 -0.72 17.28
CA ILE A 175 7.29 -0.38 16.33
C ILE A 175 7.16 1.07 15.88
N ALA A 176 5.95 1.50 15.50
CA ALA A 176 5.66 2.87 15.07
C ALA A 176 6.00 3.88 16.16
N ARG A 177 5.65 3.59 17.42
CA ARG A 177 5.99 4.42 18.57
C ARG A 177 7.50 4.53 18.79
N ARG A 178 8.24 3.42 18.72
CA ARG A 178 9.72 3.43 18.85
C ARG A 178 10.38 4.20 17.71
N ALA A 179 9.87 4.05 16.50
CA ALA A 179 10.31 4.81 15.33
C ALA A 179 9.92 6.30 15.39
N GLY A 180 9.06 6.71 16.34
CA GLY A 180 8.57 8.08 16.48
C GLY A 180 7.63 8.49 15.35
N ALA A 181 6.77 7.58 14.87
CA ALA A 181 5.81 7.82 13.82
C ALA A 181 4.89 9.02 14.13
N ARG A 182 4.50 9.76 13.10
CA ARG A 182 3.41 10.73 13.20
C ARG A 182 2.07 9.99 13.20
N GLU A 183 1.06 10.63 13.76
CA GLU A 183 -0.33 10.18 13.72
C GLU A 183 -0.75 9.83 12.28
N LEU A 184 -1.24 8.61 12.07
CA LEU A 184 -1.71 8.05 10.78
C LEU A 184 -0.67 7.92 9.67
N GLN A 185 0.61 8.10 10.00
CA GLN A 185 1.69 7.94 9.04
C GLN A 185 1.84 6.49 8.53
N VAL A 186 1.52 5.52 9.39
CA VAL A 186 1.67 4.10 9.09
C VAL A 186 0.33 3.55 8.61
N ILE A 187 0.30 3.10 7.35
CA ILE A 187 -0.87 2.52 6.71
C ILE A 187 -0.77 1.00 6.77
N MET A 188 -1.75 0.37 7.42
CA MET A 188 -1.88 -1.08 7.46
C MET A 188 -2.65 -1.53 6.22
N HIS A 189 -1.93 -1.96 5.19
CA HIS A 189 -2.50 -2.56 3.98
C HIS A 189 -3.07 -3.95 4.30
N HIS A 190 -4.19 -4.30 3.67
CA HIS A 190 -5.03 -5.47 4.01
C HIS A 190 -5.34 -5.58 5.49
N VAL A 191 -5.81 -4.52 6.13
CA VAL A 191 -6.29 -4.66 7.50
C VAL A 191 -7.61 -5.42 7.52
N GLU A 192 -7.81 -6.24 8.56
CA GLU A 192 -9.12 -6.82 8.85
C GLU A 192 -10.08 -5.71 9.33
N PRO A 193 -11.33 -5.65 8.84
CA PRO A 193 -12.30 -4.66 9.32
C PRO A 193 -12.47 -4.70 10.85
N THR A 194 -12.42 -5.88 11.46
CA THR A 194 -12.49 -6.08 12.91
C THR A 194 -11.32 -5.45 13.68
N SER A 195 -10.20 -5.20 13.01
CA SER A 195 -9.00 -4.58 13.58
C SER A 195 -8.92 -3.08 13.30
N ALA A 196 -9.75 -2.54 12.40
CA ALA A 196 -9.64 -1.16 11.93
C ALA A 196 -9.83 -0.13 13.05
N ALA A 197 -10.79 -0.35 13.96
CA ALA A 197 -11.03 0.55 15.09
C ALA A 197 -9.82 0.63 16.03
N LEU A 198 -9.24 -0.52 16.39
CA LEU A 198 -8.04 -0.57 17.23
C LEU A 198 -6.83 0.04 16.52
N ALA A 199 -6.65 -0.22 15.22
CA ALA A 199 -5.59 0.38 14.44
C ALA A 199 -5.67 1.92 14.49
N ARG A 200 -6.88 2.46 14.29
CA ARG A 200 -7.12 3.90 14.38
C ARG A 200 -6.86 4.46 15.77
N GLU A 201 -7.28 3.77 16.84
CA GLU A 201 -7.02 4.15 18.23
C GLU A 201 -5.52 4.21 18.54
N ARG A 202 -4.73 3.33 17.92
CA ARG A 202 -3.28 3.26 18.06
C ARG A 202 -2.53 4.23 17.14
N GLY A 203 -3.22 5.15 16.48
CA GLY A 203 -2.62 6.14 15.59
C GLY A 203 -2.14 5.58 14.26
N LEU A 204 -2.59 4.37 13.88
CA LEU A 204 -2.32 3.75 12.58
C LEU A 204 -3.50 4.00 11.63
N MET A 205 -3.23 4.04 10.34
CA MET A 205 -4.27 4.19 9.32
C MET A 205 -4.68 2.82 8.76
N PRO A 206 -5.88 2.31 9.06
CA PRO A 206 -6.37 1.07 8.45
C PRO A 206 -6.70 1.27 6.95
N SER A 207 -6.22 0.37 6.09
CA SER A 207 -6.61 0.27 4.68
C SER A 207 -7.28 -1.08 4.40
N VAL A 208 -8.57 -1.04 4.07
CA VAL A 208 -9.44 -2.23 3.96
C VAL A 208 -9.57 -2.68 2.50
N PRO A 209 -9.26 -3.96 2.20
CA PRO A 209 -9.29 -4.49 0.84
C PRO A 209 -10.71 -4.86 0.41
N ALA A 210 -11.09 -4.51 -0.81
CA ALA A 210 -12.40 -4.87 -1.38
C ALA A 210 -12.46 -6.30 -1.94
N GLY A 211 -11.33 -6.99 -2.01
CA GLY A 211 -11.22 -8.28 -2.69
C GLY A 211 -11.64 -9.49 -1.89
N ARG A 212 -11.63 -9.39 -0.56
CA ARG A 212 -11.95 -10.50 0.34
C ARG A 212 -13.44 -10.53 0.64
N ARG A 213 -14.03 -11.72 0.58
CA ARG A 213 -15.48 -11.92 0.69
C ARG A 213 -16.00 -11.41 2.04
N GLY A 214 -16.89 -10.41 2.00
CA GLY A 214 -17.57 -9.89 3.18
C GLY A 214 -16.83 -8.77 3.92
N GLU A 215 -15.55 -8.52 3.60
CA GLU A 215 -14.75 -7.55 4.37
C GLU A 215 -15.17 -6.10 4.10
N LEU A 216 -15.42 -5.76 2.84
CA LEU A 216 -15.93 -4.44 2.51
C LEU A 216 -17.31 -4.21 3.15
N GLU A 217 -18.20 -5.19 3.10
CA GLU A 217 -19.53 -5.10 3.70
C GLU A 217 -19.48 -4.95 5.23
N LEU A 218 -18.51 -5.58 5.89
CA LEU A 218 -18.25 -5.38 7.33
C LEU A 218 -17.70 -3.97 7.60
N ALA A 219 -16.75 -3.51 6.79
CA ALA A 219 -16.13 -2.20 6.96
C ALA A 219 -17.13 -1.05 6.78
N LEU A 220 -18.07 -1.16 5.83
CA LEU A 220 -19.14 -0.17 5.61
C LEU A 220 -20.07 0.01 6.82
N ARG A 221 -20.04 -0.91 7.80
CA ARG A 221 -20.79 -0.79 9.07
C ARG A 221 -20.00 -0.08 10.17
N LEU A 222 -18.71 0.17 9.96
CA LEU A 222 -17.85 0.90 10.88
C LEU A 222 -17.98 2.41 10.63
N PRO A 223 -17.58 3.27 11.57
CA PRO A 223 -17.32 4.67 11.29
C PRO A 223 -16.34 4.84 10.11
N PRO A 224 -16.37 5.95 9.36
CA PRO A 224 -15.50 6.18 8.21
C PRO A 224 -14.07 6.56 8.66
N ILE A 225 -13.39 5.62 9.33
CA ILE A 225 -12.07 5.81 9.96
C ILE A 225 -10.94 5.10 9.20
N TYR A 226 -11.22 4.61 8.00
CA TYR A 226 -10.33 3.77 7.21
C TYR A 226 -10.23 4.27 5.76
N LEU A 227 -9.21 3.80 5.06
CA LEU A 227 -9.05 3.89 3.61
C LEU A 227 -9.58 2.61 2.96
N VAL A 228 -10.03 2.69 1.71
CA VAL A 228 -10.38 1.52 0.90
C VAL A 228 -9.33 1.28 -0.16
N GLU A 229 -9.14 0.01 -0.51
CA GLU A 229 -8.20 -0.38 -1.54
C GLU A 229 -8.70 -1.56 -2.36
N SER A 230 -8.23 -1.64 -3.60
CA SER A 230 -8.49 -2.78 -4.47
C SER A 230 -7.51 -3.91 -4.21
N ASP A 231 -6.28 -3.58 -3.83
CA ASP A 231 -5.11 -4.46 -3.88
C ASP A 231 -4.97 -5.16 -5.24
N TYR A 232 -5.19 -4.40 -6.30
CA TYR A 232 -5.15 -4.98 -7.62
C TYR A 232 -3.71 -5.35 -7.99
N ILE A 233 -3.47 -6.61 -8.32
CA ILE A 233 -2.23 -7.07 -8.97
C ILE A 233 -2.52 -7.27 -10.45
N ASP A 234 -1.96 -6.39 -11.27
CA ASP A 234 -2.14 -6.40 -12.72
C ASP A 234 -1.36 -7.52 -13.41
N ASP A 235 -1.97 -8.72 -13.44
CA ASP A 235 -1.40 -9.92 -14.03
C ASP A 235 -2.44 -10.67 -14.86
N ASN A 236 -2.22 -10.72 -16.18
CA ASN A 236 -3.09 -11.40 -17.14
C ASN A 236 -3.16 -12.92 -16.92
N ALA A 237 -2.20 -13.52 -16.21
CA ALA A 237 -2.23 -14.94 -15.86
C ALA A 237 -3.18 -15.24 -14.68
N ARG A 238 -3.67 -14.20 -13.98
CA ARG A 238 -4.58 -14.33 -12.83
C ARG A 238 -5.88 -13.55 -13.02
N PRO A 239 -6.59 -13.70 -14.15
CA PRO A 239 -7.80 -12.93 -14.40
C PRO A 239 -8.89 -13.32 -13.39
N GLY A 240 -9.39 -12.35 -12.62
CA GLY A 240 -10.48 -12.54 -11.66
C GLY A 240 -10.06 -13.05 -10.27
N ALA A 241 -8.78 -13.36 -10.03
CA ALA A 241 -8.27 -13.66 -8.69
C ALA A 241 -8.01 -12.40 -7.84
N VAL A 242 -7.98 -11.24 -8.51
CA VAL A 242 -7.72 -9.92 -7.94
C VAL A 242 -8.91 -9.02 -8.22
N ILE A 243 -9.15 -8.05 -7.34
CA ILE A 243 -10.28 -7.14 -7.50
C ILE A 243 -9.75 -5.85 -8.11
N PRO A 244 -10.14 -5.53 -9.35
CA PRO A 244 -9.60 -4.36 -10.00
C PRO A 244 -10.21 -3.07 -9.44
N PRO A 245 -9.55 -1.92 -9.62
CA PRO A 245 -10.00 -0.65 -9.05
C PRO A 245 -11.42 -0.26 -9.51
N TRP A 246 -11.78 -0.57 -10.76
CA TRP A 246 -13.14 -0.29 -11.26
C TRP A 246 -14.21 -1.16 -10.58
N SER A 247 -13.86 -2.36 -10.12
CA SER A 247 -14.75 -3.22 -9.34
C SER A 247 -14.92 -2.68 -7.92
N LEU A 248 -13.87 -2.14 -7.30
CA LEU A 248 -13.98 -1.39 -6.03
C LEU A 248 -14.97 -0.23 -6.19
N ALA A 249 -14.80 0.62 -7.21
CA ALA A 249 -15.71 1.75 -7.45
C ALA A 249 -17.17 1.29 -7.66
N SER A 250 -17.37 0.23 -8.45
CA SER A 250 -18.71 -0.33 -8.70
C SER A 250 -19.35 -0.91 -7.43
N LYS A 251 -18.58 -1.56 -6.56
CA LYS A 251 -19.08 -2.09 -5.27
C LYS A 251 -19.50 -0.97 -4.33
N LEU A 252 -18.70 0.09 -4.21
CA LEU A 252 -19.04 1.25 -3.38
C LEU A 252 -20.28 1.97 -3.90
N LYS A 253 -20.38 2.15 -5.23
CA LYS A 253 -21.58 2.73 -5.85
C LYS A 253 -22.82 1.88 -5.56
N ARG A 254 -22.71 0.56 -5.74
CA ARG A 254 -23.80 -0.37 -5.40
C ARG A 254 -24.19 -0.31 -3.93
N ALA A 255 -23.23 -0.14 -3.02
CA ALA A 255 -23.52 0.00 -1.60
C ALA A 255 -24.40 1.24 -1.32
N VAL A 256 -24.20 2.34 -2.04
CA VAL A 256 -25.10 3.51 -1.97
C VAL A 256 -26.46 3.19 -2.57
N GLU A 257 -26.49 2.62 -3.78
CA GLU A 257 -27.74 2.28 -4.48
C GLU A 257 -28.63 1.32 -3.65
N THR A 258 -28.04 0.41 -2.89
CA THR A 258 -28.77 -0.53 -2.03
C THR A 258 -29.00 -0.02 -0.60
N GLY A 259 -28.54 1.20 -0.27
CA GLY A 259 -28.66 1.78 1.07
C GLY A 259 -27.77 1.14 2.13
N ALA A 260 -26.75 0.37 1.74
CA ALA A 260 -25.75 -0.20 2.64
C ALA A 260 -24.74 0.84 3.16
N ALA A 261 -24.58 1.95 2.43
CA ALA A 261 -23.84 3.14 2.85
C ALA A 261 -24.54 4.39 2.28
N SER A 262 -24.31 5.56 2.87
CA SER A 262 -24.75 6.84 2.30
C SER A 262 -23.63 7.49 1.48
N GLU A 263 -23.96 8.41 0.58
CA GLU A 263 -22.94 9.20 -0.13
C GLU A 263 -22.07 9.99 0.85
N ALA A 264 -22.68 10.63 1.86
CA ALA A 264 -21.97 11.38 2.89
C ALA A 264 -20.96 10.51 3.68
N TYR A 265 -21.28 9.23 3.89
CA TYR A 265 -20.37 8.28 4.51
C TYR A 265 -19.15 8.01 3.61
N LEU A 266 -19.36 7.77 2.32
CA LEU A 266 -18.27 7.49 1.38
C LEU A 266 -17.43 8.73 1.09
N ASP A 267 -18.02 9.92 1.10
CA ASP A 267 -17.26 11.18 1.04
C ASP A 267 -16.37 11.34 2.29
N ALA A 268 -16.81 10.89 3.47
CA ALA A 268 -15.97 10.87 4.66
C ALA A 268 -14.84 9.83 4.57
N VAL A 269 -15.09 8.65 3.99
CA VAL A 269 -14.04 7.66 3.68
C VAL A 269 -13.02 8.25 2.70
N PHE A 270 -13.47 8.94 1.65
CA PHE A 270 -12.61 9.63 0.68
C PHE A 270 -11.72 10.68 1.35
N LYS A 271 -12.26 11.49 2.27
CA LYS A 271 -11.50 12.50 3.03
C LYS A 271 -10.38 11.92 3.91
N ASN A 272 -10.40 10.63 4.24
CA ASN A 272 -9.25 10.02 4.90
C ASN A 272 -8.01 10.01 3.99
N ALA A 273 -8.18 9.95 2.66
CA ALA A 273 -7.07 10.08 1.73
C ALA A 273 -6.49 11.50 1.75
N GLU A 274 -7.31 12.55 1.90
CA GLU A 274 -6.85 13.93 2.08
C GLU A 274 -6.04 14.10 3.37
N LEU A 275 -6.49 13.47 4.46
CA LEU A 275 -5.77 13.49 5.75
C LEU A 275 -4.38 12.85 5.65
N VAL A 276 -4.27 11.76 4.89
CA VAL A 276 -3.05 10.94 4.79
C VAL A 276 -2.10 11.46 3.71
N TYR A 277 -2.64 12.04 2.64
CA TYR A 277 -1.89 12.55 1.49
C TYR A 277 -2.22 14.01 1.17
N PRO A 278 -2.08 14.95 2.13
CA PRO A 278 -2.51 16.33 1.91
C PRO A 278 -1.87 16.99 0.68
N SER A 279 -0.63 16.62 0.34
CA SER A 279 0.08 17.13 -0.84
C SER A 279 -0.52 16.74 -2.19
N LEU A 280 -1.46 15.80 -2.26
CA LEU A 280 -2.09 15.37 -3.53
C LEU A 280 -3.39 16.11 -3.85
N PHE A 281 -3.96 16.84 -2.89
CA PHE A 281 -5.28 17.46 -3.00
C PHE A 281 -5.20 18.99 -3.13
N HIS A 282 -4.01 19.54 -3.41
CA HIS A 282 -3.72 20.96 -3.56
C HIS A 282 -3.13 21.28 -4.93
#